data_AF-A0A2A2RBF8-F1
#
_entry.id   AF-A0A2A2RBF8-F1
#
_cell.length_a   1.000
_cell.length_b   1.000
_cell.length_c   1.000
_cell.angle_alpha   90.00
_cell.angle_beta   90.00
_cell.angle_gamma   90.00
#
_symmetry.space_group_name_H-M   'P 1'
#
loop_
_entity.id
_entity.type
_entity.pdbx_description
1 polymer ?
#
loop_
_entity_poly.entity_id
_entity_poly.type
_entity_poly.pdbx_seq_one_letter_code
_entity_poly.pdbx_strand_id
1 'polypeptide(L)'
;MRPARLAALFLASLSPVVAAAPEAGWTEFRGPTGQGMSTAEGLPERWSETENVRWKTPLRGKGWSSPVVLGGQVWLTTATEDGRELSVLAVDQETGRVVHDRKLFTVAEPQYADKFNSYASPTPAIEPGRVYVTFGSPGTACLDTATGEVLWERRDLPCNHWRGAGSSPTLWEGLLLLHFDGADQQYVVALDKRTGRTVWRTDRSIDFQDLTPEGKPIRDGDFRKAFSSPLVIRHEGKPVLISAGSKATYAYDPATGRELWRVEERRHHSGTVRPVVGHGLVFTATGLPKGELWAVRLGGQGVVTDSHVAWKFAKNVPNRPSPVVVGDLLFMVHQDSGVVTCLEAVSGRELWSERLPGTGNYSASPVHAAGRLYFFNERGHGSVIAAAREYRLLAENKLEEGAMASPAAAGRALYVRTRGHLYRLEQR
;
A
#
# COMPACT_ATOMS: atom_id res chain seq x y z
N MET A 1 -32.63 76.96 5.67
CA MET A 1 -31.40 76.23 5.31
C MET A 1 -31.43 74.88 6.01
N ARG A 2 -31.37 73.78 5.26
CA ARG A 2 -31.49 72.40 5.79
C ARG A 2 -30.12 71.87 6.25
N PRO A 3 -30.01 71.09 7.34
CA PRO A 3 -28.74 70.50 7.76
C PRO A 3 -28.41 69.26 6.91
N ALA A 4 -27.18 69.19 6.42
CA ALA A 4 -26.66 68.05 5.66
C ALA A 4 -26.33 66.88 6.60
N ARG A 5 -26.89 65.69 6.30
CA ARG A 5 -26.53 64.43 6.98
C ARG A 5 -25.29 63.84 6.29
N LEU A 6 -24.19 63.69 7.03
CA LEU A 6 -23.05 62.88 6.60
C LEU A 6 -23.44 61.40 6.66
N ALA A 7 -23.42 60.72 5.52
CA ALA A 7 -23.52 59.27 5.44
C ALA A 7 -22.11 58.67 5.62
N ALA A 8 -21.89 57.96 6.72
CA ALA A 8 -20.66 57.21 6.94
C ALA A 8 -20.71 55.90 6.12
N LEU A 9 -19.89 55.80 5.07
CA LEU A 9 -19.66 54.54 4.37
C LEU A 9 -18.80 53.63 5.25
N PHE A 10 -19.38 52.57 5.78
CA PHE A 10 -18.64 51.43 6.33
C PHE A 10 -18.05 50.62 5.16
N LEU A 11 -16.75 50.78 4.90
CA LEU A 11 -16.01 49.82 4.07
C LEU A 11 -15.83 48.53 4.85
N ALA A 12 -16.58 47.49 4.49
CA ALA A 12 -16.35 46.14 4.97
C ALA A 12 -15.02 45.64 4.40
N SER A 13 -14.01 45.49 5.25
CA SER A 13 -12.74 44.86 4.91
C SER A 13 -12.96 43.36 4.67
N LEU A 14 -13.04 42.96 3.40
CA LEU A 14 -13.00 41.56 2.98
C LEU A 14 -11.58 41.02 3.24
N SER A 15 -11.39 40.39 4.41
CA SER A 15 -10.19 39.59 4.64
C SER A 15 -10.18 38.43 3.64
N PRO A 16 -9.10 38.24 2.87
CA PRO A 16 -9.01 37.09 1.97
C PRO A 16 -9.05 35.82 2.82
N VAL A 17 -10.05 34.98 2.57
CA VAL A 17 -10.05 33.60 3.05
C VAL A 17 -8.90 32.91 2.34
N VAL A 18 -7.76 32.80 3.02
CA VAL A 18 -6.67 31.94 2.58
C VAL A 18 -7.24 30.53 2.65
N ALA A 19 -7.62 29.98 1.50
CA ALA A 19 -7.93 28.55 1.40
C ALA A 19 -6.69 27.82 1.90
N ALA A 20 -6.80 27.13 3.03
CA ALA A 20 -5.74 26.26 3.51
C ALA A 20 -5.39 25.32 2.35
N ALA A 21 -4.09 25.21 2.04
CA ALA A 21 -3.64 24.21 1.09
C ALA A 21 -4.22 22.86 1.52
N PRO A 22 -4.79 22.07 0.60
CA PRO A 22 -5.36 20.78 0.96
C PRO A 22 -4.30 19.97 1.72
N GLU A 23 -4.66 19.52 2.92
CA GLU A 23 -3.78 18.72 3.75
C GLU A 23 -3.28 17.53 2.92
N ALA A 24 -1.96 17.34 2.85
CA ALA A 24 -1.37 16.25 2.11
C ALA A 24 -1.80 14.92 2.76
N GLY A 25 -2.75 14.23 2.13
CA GLY A 25 -3.32 12.99 2.64
C GLY A 25 -2.44 11.76 2.40
N TRP A 26 -2.80 10.67 3.06
CA TRP A 26 -2.27 9.33 2.81
C TRP A 26 -3.30 8.55 2.00
N THR A 27 -3.30 8.74 0.68
CA THR A 27 -4.46 8.44 -0.17
C THR A 27 -4.57 7.01 -0.69
N GLU A 28 -3.51 6.22 -0.62
CA GLU A 28 -3.51 4.83 -1.07
C GLU A 28 -2.53 3.98 -0.26
N PHE A 29 -2.42 2.69 -0.59
CA PHE A 29 -1.44 1.80 0.04
C PHE A 29 -0.05 2.39 -0.04
N ARG A 30 0.64 2.53 1.11
CA ARG A 30 1.96 3.17 1.20
C ARG A 30 1.99 4.67 0.82
N GLY A 31 0.86 5.35 0.92
CA GLY A 31 0.78 6.81 0.98
C GLY A 31 0.80 7.51 -0.38
N PRO A 32 0.98 8.85 -0.40
CA PRO A 32 0.74 9.68 -1.58
C PRO A 32 1.68 9.39 -2.76
N THR A 33 2.82 8.74 -2.50
CA THR A 33 3.78 8.32 -3.52
C THR A 33 3.63 6.85 -3.91
N GLY A 34 2.85 6.07 -3.16
CA GLY A 34 2.80 4.61 -3.23
C GLY A 34 4.06 3.90 -2.73
N GLN A 35 5.06 4.63 -2.22
CA GLN A 35 6.39 4.11 -1.88
C GLN A 35 6.73 4.14 -0.39
N GLY A 36 5.78 4.52 0.45
CA GLY A 36 5.94 4.61 1.91
C GLY A 36 6.62 5.90 2.36
N MET A 37 6.53 6.94 1.52
CA MET A 37 7.13 8.26 1.78
C MET A 37 6.03 9.27 2.10
N SER A 38 6.24 10.06 3.16
CA SER A 38 5.41 11.20 3.51
C SER A 38 6.26 12.41 3.85
N THR A 39 5.70 13.58 3.60
CA THR A 39 6.23 14.90 4.00
C THR A 39 5.67 15.34 5.36
N ALA A 40 4.93 14.47 6.06
CA ALA A 40 4.44 14.73 7.41
C ALA A 40 5.59 15.07 8.37
N GLU A 41 5.34 16.04 9.25
CA GLU A 41 6.31 16.54 10.23
C GLU A 41 5.70 16.51 11.63
N GLY A 42 6.55 16.56 12.65
CA GLY A 42 6.09 16.53 14.05
C GLY A 42 5.42 15.21 14.46
N LEU A 43 5.69 14.13 13.72
CA LEU A 43 5.24 12.78 14.05
C LEU A 43 5.88 12.32 15.39
N PRO A 44 5.14 11.58 16.24
CA PRO A 44 5.66 11.12 17.52
C PRO A 44 6.80 10.12 17.32
N GLU A 45 7.85 10.25 18.12
CA GLU A 45 8.90 9.21 18.22
C GLU A 45 8.55 8.15 19.27
N ARG A 46 7.87 8.56 20.35
CA ARG A 46 7.49 7.70 21.47
C ARG A 46 5.97 7.53 21.55
N TRP A 47 5.51 6.34 21.88
CA TRP A 47 4.10 6.03 22.12
C TRP A 47 3.96 4.74 22.94
N SER A 48 2.82 4.65 23.61
CA SER A 48 2.36 3.44 24.31
C SER A 48 0.84 3.35 24.23
N GLU A 49 0.20 2.50 25.03
CA GLU A 49 -1.26 2.54 25.18
C GLU A 49 -1.78 3.84 25.83
N THR A 50 -0.91 4.61 26.49
CA THR A 50 -1.29 5.84 27.24
C THR A 50 -0.50 7.08 26.84
N GLU A 51 0.67 6.92 26.22
CA GLU A 51 1.53 8.02 25.76
C GLU A 51 1.32 8.32 24.28
N ASN A 52 1.17 9.61 23.94
CA ASN A 52 0.99 10.10 22.56
C ASN A 52 -0.13 9.40 21.78
N VAL A 53 -1.15 8.89 22.49
CA VAL A 53 -2.42 8.43 21.91
C VAL A 53 -3.41 9.58 21.98
N ARG A 54 -3.86 10.05 20.81
CA ARG A 54 -4.93 11.06 20.70
C ARG A 54 -6.30 10.39 20.87
N TRP A 55 -6.49 9.28 20.18
CA TRP A 55 -7.64 8.40 20.33
C TRP A 55 -7.29 6.96 19.92
N LYS A 56 -8.08 6.01 20.43
CA LYS A 56 -8.03 4.57 20.14
C LYS A 56 -9.46 4.10 19.89
N THR A 57 -9.74 3.64 18.67
CA THR A 57 -11.09 3.28 18.23
C THR A 57 -11.18 1.78 18.02
N PRO A 58 -12.11 1.06 18.67
CA PRO A 58 -12.30 -0.36 18.43
C PRO A 58 -12.83 -0.60 17.01
N LEU A 59 -12.28 -1.61 16.33
CA LEU A 59 -12.67 -2.05 15.01
C LEU A 59 -13.36 -3.42 15.12
N ARG A 60 -14.53 -3.55 14.51
CA ARG A 60 -15.19 -4.86 14.39
C ARG A 60 -14.60 -5.69 13.25
N GLY A 61 -14.76 -7.00 13.36
CA GLY A 61 -14.31 -7.95 12.34
C GLY A 61 -12.79 -8.10 12.28
N LYS A 62 -12.30 -8.62 11.15
CA LYS A 62 -10.88 -8.84 10.87
C LYS A 62 -10.53 -8.24 9.52
N GLY A 63 -9.40 -7.55 9.44
CA GLY A 63 -8.86 -7.02 8.19
C GLY A 63 -7.44 -6.52 8.37
N TRP A 64 -6.64 -6.55 7.30
CA TRP A 64 -5.24 -6.12 7.31
C TRP A 64 -4.95 -4.95 6.35
N SER A 65 -5.99 -4.30 5.84
CA SER A 65 -5.80 -3.04 5.10
C SER A 65 -5.16 -1.98 5.97
N SER A 66 -4.24 -1.24 5.34
CA SER A 66 -3.65 -0.04 5.92
C SER A 66 -4.70 1.08 5.92
N PRO A 67 -4.66 2.01 6.89
CA PRO A 67 -5.50 3.19 6.84
C PRO A 67 -5.13 4.08 5.65
N VAL A 68 -6.14 4.70 5.03
CA VAL A 68 -5.96 5.86 4.14
C VAL A 68 -6.63 7.07 4.75
N VAL A 69 -6.00 8.24 4.62
CA VAL A 69 -6.38 9.46 5.33
C VAL A 69 -6.52 10.60 4.34
N LEU A 70 -7.70 11.19 4.23
CA LEU A 70 -7.94 12.39 3.42
C LEU A 70 -9.20 13.10 3.89
N GLY A 71 -9.19 14.44 3.89
CA GLY A 71 -10.40 15.24 4.10
C GLY A 71 -11.07 15.01 5.45
N GLY A 72 -10.30 14.81 6.52
CA GLY A 72 -10.82 14.57 7.86
C GLY A 72 -11.34 13.15 8.11
N GLN A 73 -11.09 12.20 7.20
CA GLN A 73 -11.57 10.83 7.31
C GLN A 73 -10.45 9.80 7.18
N VAL A 74 -10.54 8.72 7.96
CA VAL A 74 -9.66 7.55 7.91
C VAL A 74 -10.46 6.34 7.45
N TRP A 75 -10.13 5.79 6.28
CA TRP A 75 -10.87 4.69 5.65
C TRP A 75 -10.11 3.35 5.71
N LEU A 76 -10.87 2.27 5.92
CA LEU A 76 -10.38 0.90 6.11
C LEU A 76 -11.36 -0.12 5.50
N THR A 77 -10.85 -1.29 5.12
CA THR A 77 -11.69 -2.47 4.83
C THR A 77 -11.72 -3.41 6.04
N THR A 78 -12.84 -4.11 6.24
CA THR A 78 -12.99 -5.14 7.27
C THR A 78 -13.91 -6.26 6.78
N ALA A 79 -13.82 -7.44 7.38
CA ALA A 79 -14.67 -8.57 7.07
C ALA A 79 -15.04 -9.35 8.34
N THR A 80 -16.07 -10.19 8.27
CA THR A 80 -16.27 -11.23 9.28
C THR A 80 -15.11 -12.23 9.25
N GLU A 81 -14.83 -12.91 10.37
CA GLU A 81 -13.72 -13.86 10.43
C GLU A 81 -13.87 -15.02 9.43
N ASP A 82 -15.11 -15.42 9.15
CA ASP A 82 -15.46 -16.45 8.16
C ASP A 82 -15.45 -15.93 6.71
N GLY A 83 -15.29 -14.63 6.49
CA GLY A 83 -15.24 -14.00 5.16
C GLY A 83 -16.58 -13.84 4.45
N ARG A 84 -17.71 -14.14 5.11
CA ARG A 84 -19.03 -14.08 4.49
C ARG A 84 -19.55 -12.66 4.30
N GLU A 85 -19.14 -11.71 5.14
CA GLU A 85 -19.49 -10.30 4.96
C GLU A 85 -18.23 -9.45 4.79
N LEU A 86 -18.21 -8.66 3.71
CA LEU A 86 -17.14 -7.75 3.36
C LEU A 86 -17.64 -6.32 3.46
N SER A 87 -16.90 -5.48 4.19
CA SER A 87 -17.38 -4.16 4.60
C SER A 87 -16.28 -3.11 4.54
N VAL A 88 -16.70 -1.85 4.56
CA VAL A 88 -15.84 -0.68 4.72
C VAL A 88 -16.17 0.04 6.03
N LEU A 89 -15.14 0.62 6.64
CA LEU A 89 -15.24 1.50 7.80
C LEU A 89 -14.63 2.86 7.46
N ALA A 90 -15.22 3.94 7.97
CA ALA A 90 -14.61 5.26 8.01
C ALA A 90 -14.67 5.82 9.42
N VAL A 91 -13.57 6.41 9.85
CA VAL A 91 -13.40 7.02 11.17
C VAL A 91 -13.10 8.50 10.99
N ASP A 92 -13.77 9.35 11.75
CA ASP A 92 -13.46 10.78 11.82
C ASP A 92 -12.04 10.98 12.37
N GLN A 93 -11.21 11.69 11.60
CA GLN A 93 -9.79 11.85 11.87
C GLN A 93 -9.52 12.56 13.21
N GLU A 94 -10.40 13.47 13.61
CA GLU A 94 -10.22 14.29 14.82
C GLU A 94 -10.71 13.61 16.09
N THR A 95 -11.88 13.02 16.03
CA THR A 95 -12.58 12.47 17.20
C THR A 95 -12.39 10.97 17.38
N GLY A 96 -11.96 10.25 16.34
CA GLY A 96 -11.87 8.79 16.35
C GLY A 96 -13.24 8.09 16.28
N ARG A 97 -14.34 8.82 16.05
CA ARG A 97 -15.67 8.20 15.95
C ARG A 97 -15.85 7.52 14.59
N VAL A 98 -16.43 6.33 14.58
CA VAL A 98 -16.86 5.68 13.33
C VAL A 98 -17.99 6.50 12.71
N VAL A 99 -17.77 7.01 11.49
CA VAL A 99 -18.75 7.82 10.72
C VAL A 99 -19.40 7.02 9.60
N HIS A 100 -18.71 5.99 9.09
CA HIS A 100 -19.29 5.02 8.17
C HIS A 100 -18.97 3.60 8.62
N ASP A 101 -20.00 2.76 8.61
CA ASP A 101 -19.91 1.31 8.72
C ASP A 101 -20.91 0.71 7.74
N ARG A 102 -20.38 0.11 6.66
CA ARG A 102 -21.19 -0.32 5.51
C ARG A 102 -20.75 -1.72 5.06
N LYS A 103 -21.69 -2.66 5.05
CA LYS A 103 -21.54 -3.93 4.34
C LYS A 103 -21.68 -3.68 2.84
N LEU A 104 -20.77 -4.26 2.06
CA LEU A 104 -20.73 -4.12 0.60
C LEU A 104 -21.06 -5.43 -0.10
N PHE A 105 -20.47 -6.54 0.36
CA PHE A 105 -20.60 -7.82 -0.31
C PHE A 105 -20.93 -8.94 0.69
N THR A 106 -21.75 -9.88 0.22
CA THR A 106 -21.96 -11.18 0.86
C THR A 106 -21.32 -12.25 0.00
N VAL A 107 -20.52 -13.12 0.60
CA VAL A 107 -19.85 -14.24 -0.09
C VAL A 107 -20.37 -15.55 0.51
N ALA A 108 -21.06 -16.34 -0.31
CA ALA A 108 -21.64 -17.61 0.16
C ALA A 108 -20.57 -18.62 0.57
N GLU A 109 -19.53 -18.74 -0.26
CA GLU A 109 -18.42 -19.68 -0.10
C GLU A 109 -17.08 -18.92 -0.22
N PRO A 110 -16.59 -18.32 0.86
CA PRO A 110 -15.32 -17.59 0.85
C PRO A 110 -14.15 -18.52 0.50
N GLN A 111 -13.25 -18.06 -0.38
CA GLN A 111 -12.00 -18.76 -0.69
C GLN A 111 -11.12 -18.87 0.56
N TYR A 112 -10.22 -19.85 0.64
CA TYR A 112 -9.26 -19.91 1.74
C TYR A 112 -8.43 -18.61 1.86
N ALA A 113 -8.25 -18.12 3.09
CA ALA A 113 -7.36 -17.01 3.42
C ALA A 113 -6.27 -17.50 4.39
N ASP A 114 -5.00 -17.23 4.04
CA ASP A 114 -3.86 -17.60 4.89
C ASP A 114 -3.86 -16.82 6.21
N LYS A 115 -3.18 -17.33 7.25
CA LYS A 115 -3.13 -16.67 8.57
C LYS A 115 -2.48 -15.29 8.52
N PHE A 116 -1.57 -15.06 7.57
CA PHE A 116 -0.94 -13.75 7.33
C PHE A 116 -1.80 -12.84 6.45
N ASN A 117 -2.99 -13.31 6.07
CA ASN A 117 -3.95 -12.60 5.24
C ASN A 117 -5.32 -12.50 5.94
N SER A 118 -6.26 -11.83 5.29
CA SER A 118 -7.65 -11.67 5.73
C SER A 118 -8.52 -11.46 4.50
N TYR A 119 -9.83 -11.58 4.67
CA TYR A 119 -10.77 -11.27 3.60
C TYR A 119 -10.86 -9.77 3.27
N ALA A 120 -10.18 -8.91 4.04
CA ALA A 120 -10.16 -7.46 3.90
C ALA A 120 -8.73 -6.89 4.03
N SER A 121 -7.77 -7.52 3.35
CA SER A 121 -6.37 -7.05 3.33
C SER A 121 -6.08 -5.98 2.30
N PRO A 122 -6.69 -5.95 1.10
CA PRO A 122 -6.46 -4.86 0.16
C PRO A 122 -6.81 -3.51 0.80
N THR A 123 -5.84 -2.61 0.78
CA THR A 123 -5.96 -1.24 1.30
C THR A 123 -6.83 -0.44 0.34
N PRO A 124 -7.82 0.34 0.81
CA PRO A 124 -8.60 1.21 -0.06
C PRO A 124 -7.73 2.30 -0.71
N ALA A 125 -8.26 2.99 -1.72
CA ALA A 125 -7.69 4.24 -2.23
C ALA A 125 -8.75 5.34 -2.13
N ILE A 126 -8.35 6.57 -1.81
CA ILE A 126 -9.26 7.70 -1.58
C ILE A 126 -8.81 8.94 -2.36
N GLU A 127 -9.79 9.67 -2.87
CA GLU A 127 -9.63 11.00 -3.44
C GLU A 127 -10.82 11.88 -3.02
N PRO A 128 -10.80 13.20 -3.27
CA PRO A 128 -11.91 14.07 -2.88
C PRO A 128 -13.26 13.55 -3.42
N GLY A 129 -14.18 13.26 -2.51
CA GLY A 129 -15.53 12.79 -2.82
C GLY A 129 -15.66 11.28 -3.08
N ARG A 130 -14.57 10.51 -3.19
CA ARG A 130 -14.63 9.08 -3.56
C ARG A 130 -13.63 8.20 -2.82
N VAL A 131 -14.09 7.03 -2.40
CA VAL A 131 -13.24 5.95 -1.90
C VAL A 131 -13.46 4.69 -2.72
N TYR A 132 -12.36 4.03 -3.06
CA TYR A 132 -12.29 2.84 -3.89
C TYR A 132 -11.82 1.66 -3.07
N VAL A 133 -12.58 0.57 -3.13
CA VAL A 133 -12.30 -0.63 -2.35
C VAL A 133 -12.32 -1.84 -3.25
N THR A 134 -11.43 -2.81 -2.99
CA THR A 134 -11.46 -4.12 -3.62
C THR A 134 -11.28 -5.19 -2.55
N PHE A 135 -11.93 -6.32 -2.73
CA PHE A 135 -11.73 -7.52 -1.94
C PHE A 135 -11.18 -8.66 -2.81
N GLY A 136 -10.62 -8.31 -3.99
CA GLY A 136 -10.26 -9.25 -5.03
C GLY A 136 -11.48 -9.72 -5.82
N SER A 137 -11.55 -11.03 -6.08
CA SER A 137 -12.62 -11.62 -6.89
C SER A 137 -14.03 -11.46 -6.30
N PRO A 138 -14.24 -11.44 -4.97
CA PRO A 138 -15.54 -11.16 -4.37
C PRO A 138 -16.18 -9.83 -4.79
N GLY A 139 -15.39 -8.78 -5.03
CA GLY A 139 -15.95 -7.51 -5.48
C GLY A 139 -15.02 -6.31 -5.38
N THR A 140 -15.33 -5.30 -6.19
CA THR A 140 -14.72 -3.97 -6.18
C THR A 140 -15.81 -2.91 -6.22
N ALA A 141 -15.69 -1.83 -5.47
CA ALA A 141 -16.69 -0.76 -5.43
C ALA A 141 -16.06 0.63 -5.31
N CYS A 142 -16.82 1.65 -5.71
CA CYS A 142 -16.58 3.04 -5.39
C CYS A 142 -17.73 3.56 -4.53
N LEU A 143 -17.40 4.34 -3.51
CA LEU A 143 -18.37 4.97 -2.63
C LEU A 143 -18.18 6.48 -2.59
N ASP A 144 -19.26 7.20 -2.32
CA ASP A 144 -19.20 8.61 -1.97
C ASP A 144 -18.66 8.77 -0.54
N THR A 145 -17.65 9.63 -0.35
CA THR A 145 -17.01 9.78 0.97
C THR A 145 -17.84 10.55 1.98
N ALA A 146 -18.88 11.28 1.57
CA ALA A 146 -19.72 12.03 2.49
C ALA A 146 -20.91 11.19 2.98
N THR A 147 -21.53 10.41 2.10
CA THR A 147 -22.72 9.61 2.43
C THR A 147 -22.37 8.16 2.77
N GLY A 148 -21.24 7.65 2.26
CA GLY A 148 -20.90 6.23 2.30
C GLY A 148 -21.77 5.38 1.38
N GLU A 149 -22.48 5.99 0.42
CA GLU A 149 -23.29 5.28 -0.57
C GLU A 149 -22.43 4.71 -1.70
N VAL A 150 -22.80 3.54 -2.20
CA VAL A 150 -22.13 2.89 -3.34
C VAL A 150 -22.51 3.63 -4.61
N LEU A 151 -21.50 4.16 -5.31
CA LEU A 151 -21.65 4.84 -6.60
C LEU A 151 -21.60 3.84 -7.77
N TRP A 152 -20.80 2.78 -7.65
CA TRP A 152 -20.78 1.63 -8.55
C TRP A 152 -20.10 0.44 -7.87
N GLU A 153 -20.44 -0.79 -8.33
CA GLU A 153 -19.77 -2.03 -7.92
C GLU A 153 -19.50 -2.97 -9.11
N ARG A 154 -18.53 -3.87 -8.95
CA ARG A 154 -18.11 -4.90 -9.91
C ARG A 154 -17.90 -6.22 -9.16
N ARG A 155 -18.40 -7.32 -9.73
CA ARG A 155 -18.27 -8.70 -9.18
C ARG A 155 -17.82 -9.73 -10.24
N ASP A 156 -17.43 -9.23 -11.39
CA ASP A 156 -17.14 -9.97 -12.63
C ASP A 156 -15.65 -9.99 -12.96
N LEU A 157 -14.79 -9.83 -11.95
CA LEU A 157 -13.33 -9.95 -12.06
C LEU A 157 -12.88 -11.27 -11.40
N PRO A 158 -12.99 -12.41 -12.10
CA PRO A 158 -12.69 -13.71 -11.52
C PRO A 158 -11.20 -13.86 -11.21
N CYS A 159 -10.91 -14.50 -10.08
CA CYS A 159 -9.56 -14.89 -9.67
C CYS A 159 -9.65 -15.83 -8.45
N ASN A 160 -9.09 -17.02 -8.57
CA ASN A 160 -8.77 -17.88 -7.44
C ASN A 160 -7.50 -17.36 -6.78
N HIS A 161 -7.67 -16.49 -5.77
CA HIS A 161 -6.57 -15.93 -5.00
C HIS A 161 -5.82 -16.99 -4.19
N TRP A 162 -6.44 -18.14 -3.93
CA TRP A 162 -5.98 -19.28 -3.13
C TRP A 162 -5.68 -18.98 -1.66
N ARG A 163 -4.96 -17.89 -1.34
CA ARG A 163 -4.52 -17.48 0.00
C ARG A 163 -5.14 -16.14 0.41
N GLY A 164 -6.26 -15.77 -0.19
CA GLY A 164 -6.93 -14.46 -0.02
C GLY A 164 -6.33 -13.36 -0.89
N ALA A 165 -7.13 -12.35 -1.23
CA ALA A 165 -6.67 -11.20 -2.00
C ALA A 165 -5.69 -10.34 -1.18
N GLY A 166 -4.63 -9.83 -1.80
CA GLY A 166 -3.62 -8.99 -1.15
C GLY A 166 -3.27 -7.70 -1.89
N SER A 167 -3.52 -7.65 -3.20
CA SER A 167 -3.22 -6.50 -4.04
C SER A 167 -4.22 -5.35 -3.81
N SER A 168 -3.70 -4.17 -3.48
CA SER A 168 -4.47 -2.94 -3.29
C SER A 168 -4.65 -2.20 -4.63
N PRO A 169 -5.73 -1.40 -4.81
CA PRO A 169 -5.90 -0.56 -5.97
C PRO A 169 -4.87 0.57 -6.00
N THR A 170 -4.57 1.08 -7.20
CA THR A 170 -3.77 2.29 -7.41
C THR A 170 -4.55 3.27 -8.28
N LEU A 171 -4.55 4.53 -7.89
CA LEU A 171 -5.19 5.59 -8.67
C LEU A 171 -4.19 6.22 -9.62
N TRP A 172 -4.60 6.40 -10.87
CA TRP A 172 -3.83 7.18 -11.82
C TRP A 172 -4.76 7.86 -12.83
N GLU A 173 -4.75 9.20 -12.83
CA GLU A 173 -5.65 10.02 -13.64
C GLU A 173 -7.11 9.57 -13.51
N GLY A 174 -7.77 9.19 -14.61
CA GLY A 174 -9.15 8.69 -14.62
C GLY A 174 -9.29 7.19 -14.31
N LEU A 175 -8.21 6.50 -13.97
CA LEU A 175 -8.17 5.04 -13.88
C LEU A 175 -7.99 4.54 -12.44
N LEU A 176 -8.70 3.44 -12.15
CA LEU A 176 -8.47 2.56 -11.02
C LEU A 176 -7.74 1.31 -11.53
N LEU A 177 -6.48 1.17 -11.15
CA LEU A 177 -5.61 0.07 -11.58
C LEU A 177 -5.64 -1.06 -10.56
N LEU A 178 -5.92 -2.27 -11.02
CA LEU A 178 -6.06 -3.47 -10.19
C LEU A 178 -5.21 -4.61 -10.73
N HIS A 179 -4.79 -5.47 -9.82
CA HIS A 179 -3.89 -6.58 -10.07
C HIS A 179 -4.54 -7.85 -9.56
N PHE A 180 -4.67 -8.85 -10.44
CA PHE A 180 -5.23 -10.16 -10.13
C PHE A 180 -4.27 -11.25 -10.60
N ASP A 181 -3.38 -11.72 -9.71
CA ASP A 181 -2.50 -12.85 -9.97
C ASP A 181 -2.85 -14.01 -9.03
N GLY A 182 -3.94 -14.71 -9.38
CA GLY A 182 -4.42 -15.91 -8.72
C GLY A 182 -3.69 -17.18 -9.19
N ALA A 183 -4.17 -18.33 -8.74
CA ALA A 183 -3.66 -19.63 -9.18
C ALA A 183 -4.17 -20.01 -10.58
N ASP A 184 -5.36 -19.52 -10.93
CA ASP A 184 -6.07 -19.79 -12.18
C ASP A 184 -5.86 -18.71 -13.24
N GLN A 185 -5.80 -17.43 -12.85
CA GLN A 185 -5.69 -16.28 -13.75
C GLN A 185 -4.66 -15.28 -13.28
N GLN A 186 -3.91 -14.69 -14.22
CA GLN A 186 -2.93 -13.65 -13.96
C GLN A 186 -3.11 -12.49 -14.94
N TYR A 187 -3.55 -11.34 -14.45
CA TYR A 187 -3.82 -10.15 -15.27
C TYR A 187 -3.76 -8.84 -14.48
N VAL A 188 -3.59 -7.75 -15.21
CA VAL A 188 -3.79 -6.37 -14.75
C VAL A 188 -5.00 -5.79 -15.46
N VAL A 189 -5.80 -5.00 -14.76
CA VAL A 189 -7.00 -4.37 -15.32
C VAL A 189 -7.07 -2.91 -14.89
N ALA A 190 -7.49 -2.04 -15.81
CA ALA A 190 -7.87 -0.68 -15.50
C ALA A 190 -9.37 -0.50 -15.64
N LEU A 191 -9.98 0.10 -14.63
CA LEU A 191 -11.35 0.56 -14.66
C LEU A 191 -11.38 2.08 -14.80
N ASP A 192 -12.36 2.61 -15.50
CA ASP A 192 -12.73 4.02 -15.38
C ASP A 192 -13.21 4.23 -13.95
N LYS A 193 -12.52 5.06 -13.17
CA LYS A 193 -12.78 5.21 -11.74
C LYS A 193 -14.13 5.89 -11.44
N ARG A 194 -14.77 6.52 -12.42
CA ARG A 194 -16.06 7.20 -12.22
C ARG A 194 -17.23 6.25 -12.41
N THR A 195 -17.09 5.28 -13.31
CA THR A 195 -18.17 4.39 -13.75
C THR A 195 -17.95 2.93 -13.40
N GLY A 196 -16.73 2.54 -13.05
CA GLY A 196 -16.34 1.16 -12.80
C GLY A 196 -16.18 0.31 -14.07
N ARG A 197 -16.39 0.87 -15.27
CA ARG A 197 -16.28 0.13 -16.53
C ARG A 197 -14.83 -0.24 -16.84
N THR A 198 -14.61 -1.43 -17.37
CA THR A 198 -13.27 -1.84 -17.84
C THR A 198 -12.84 -0.97 -19.02
N VAL A 199 -11.65 -0.36 -18.91
CA VAL A 199 -10.98 0.39 -19.98
C VAL A 199 -10.05 -0.53 -20.75
N TRP A 200 -9.22 -1.28 -20.02
CA TRP A 200 -8.35 -2.31 -20.59
C TRP A 200 -8.09 -3.43 -19.59
N ARG A 201 -7.73 -4.61 -20.11
CA ARG A 201 -7.26 -5.77 -19.35
C ARG A 201 -6.12 -6.42 -20.12
N THR A 202 -5.04 -6.74 -19.42
CA THR A 202 -3.84 -7.37 -19.98
C THR A 202 -3.49 -8.61 -19.19
N ASP A 203 -3.49 -9.77 -19.84
CA ASP A 203 -2.99 -11.01 -19.26
C ASP A 203 -1.46 -10.98 -19.12
N ARG A 204 -0.93 -11.65 -18.09
CA ARG A 204 0.52 -11.79 -17.93
C ARG A 204 1.10 -12.60 -19.08
N SER A 205 2.13 -12.06 -19.72
CA SER A 205 2.75 -12.67 -20.90
C SER A 205 3.85 -13.68 -20.60
N ILE A 206 4.27 -13.83 -19.33
CA ILE A 206 5.26 -14.83 -18.96
C ILE A 206 4.74 -16.25 -19.25
N ASP A 207 5.55 -17.03 -19.94
CA ASP A 207 5.42 -18.48 -19.92
C ASP A 207 5.93 -19.01 -18.57
N PHE A 208 5.05 -19.52 -17.71
CA PHE A 208 5.42 -20.01 -16.38
C PHE A 208 6.30 -21.26 -16.38
N GLN A 209 6.37 -21.99 -17.52
CA GLN A 209 7.13 -23.23 -17.69
C GLN A 209 6.83 -24.29 -16.62
N ASP A 210 5.57 -24.40 -16.23
CA ASP A 210 5.12 -25.22 -15.11
C ASP A 210 3.91 -26.08 -15.48
N LEU A 211 3.78 -26.49 -16.74
CA LEU A 211 2.70 -27.38 -17.18
C LEU A 211 3.11 -28.86 -17.03
N THR A 212 2.20 -29.69 -16.54
CA THR A 212 2.30 -31.15 -16.62
C THR A 212 2.10 -31.62 -18.06
N PRO A 213 2.41 -32.90 -18.40
CA PRO A 213 2.14 -33.45 -19.72
C PRO A 213 0.67 -33.30 -20.17
N GLU A 214 -0.27 -33.23 -19.23
CA GLU A 214 -1.71 -33.03 -19.47
C GLU A 214 -2.08 -31.55 -19.65
N GLY A 215 -1.11 -30.63 -19.68
CA GLY A 215 -1.34 -29.20 -19.86
C GLY A 215 -1.88 -28.48 -18.62
N LYS A 216 -1.77 -29.08 -17.43
CA LYS A 216 -2.23 -28.47 -16.17
C LYS A 216 -1.08 -27.76 -15.44
N PRO A 217 -1.32 -26.63 -14.77
CA PRO A 217 -0.30 -26.02 -13.92
C PRO A 217 0.13 -26.95 -12.78
N ILE A 218 1.43 -27.04 -12.54
CA ILE A 218 2.02 -27.75 -11.40
C ILE A 218 1.48 -27.14 -10.10
N ARG A 219 1.15 -28.01 -9.14
CA ARG A 219 0.57 -27.64 -7.84
C ARG A 219 -0.66 -26.73 -7.98
N ASP A 220 -1.51 -27.02 -8.96
CA ASP A 220 -2.76 -26.29 -9.21
C ASP A 220 -2.56 -24.78 -9.37
N GLY A 221 -1.40 -24.36 -9.89
CA GLY A 221 -1.07 -22.96 -10.11
C GLY A 221 -0.50 -22.26 -8.87
N ASP A 222 -0.06 -23.00 -7.85
CA ASP A 222 0.45 -22.40 -6.60
C ASP A 222 1.57 -21.38 -6.87
N PHE A 223 2.42 -21.68 -7.85
CA PHE A 223 3.57 -20.87 -8.28
C PHE A 223 3.23 -19.69 -9.19
N ARG A 224 1.98 -19.51 -9.61
CA ARG A 224 1.58 -18.43 -10.51
C ARG A 224 1.05 -17.20 -9.79
N LYS A 225 0.84 -17.32 -8.48
CA LYS A 225 0.25 -16.29 -7.65
C LYS A 225 1.19 -15.16 -7.32
N ALA A 226 0.65 -13.96 -7.22
CA ALA A 226 1.31 -12.82 -6.59
C ALA A 226 0.28 -11.94 -5.89
N PHE A 227 0.75 -11.18 -4.92
CA PHE A 227 -0.08 -10.35 -4.04
C PHE A 227 0.41 -8.90 -3.99
N SER A 228 1.33 -8.53 -4.89
CA SER A 228 1.86 -7.18 -4.99
C SER A 228 0.77 -6.18 -5.40
N SER A 229 0.90 -4.95 -4.94
CA SER A 229 0.13 -3.81 -5.49
C SER A 229 0.97 -3.14 -6.59
N PRO A 230 0.36 -2.63 -7.68
CA PRO A 230 1.10 -1.96 -8.74
C PRO A 230 1.54 -0.55 -8.32
N LEU A 231 2.48 0.08 -9.03
CA LEU A 231 2.96 1.45 -8.77
C LEU A 231 3.03 2.22 -10.10
N VAL A 232 2.44 3.42 -10.15
CA VAL A 232 2.65 4.32 -11.30
C VAL A 232 3.74 5.32 -10.97
N ILE A 233 4.73 5.40 -11.85
CA ILE A 233 5.84 6.36 -11.77
C ILE A 233 5.95 7.18 -13.05
N ARG A 234 6.77 8.23 -13.02
CA ARG A 234 7.22 8.93 -14.23
C ARG A 234 8.64 8.54 -14.58
N HIS A 235 8.88 8.19 -15.83
CA HIS A 235 10.20 7.94 -16.39
C HIS A 235 10.33 8.70 -17.71
N GLU A 236 11.35 9.55 -17.83
CA GLU A 236 11.55 10.42 -19.00
C GLU A 236 10.29 11.22 -19.39
N GLY A 237 9.59 11.73 -18.36
CA GLY A 237 8.34 12.49 -18.54
C GLY A 237 7.10 11.64 -18.81
N LYS A 238 7.22 10.34 -19.12
CA LYS A 238 6.12 9.43 -19.44
C LYS A 238 5.65 8.63 -18.23
N PRO A 239 4.35 8.38 -18.08
CA PRO A 239 3.83 7.53 -17.01
C PRO A 239 4.14 6.05 -17.32
N VAL A 240 4.52 5.29 -16.29
CA VAL A 240 4.82 3.85 -16.38
C VAL A 240 4.19 3.13 -15.20
N LEU A 241 3.43 2.08 -15.46
CA LEU A 241 2.86 1.19 -14.45
C LEU A 241 3.80 0.02 -14.18
N ILE A 242 4.44 0.00 -13.03
CA ILE A 242 5.24 -1.13 -12.56
C ILE A 242 4.34 -2.10 -11.81
N SER A 243 4.37 -3.38 -12.17
CA SER A 243 3.56 -4.41 -11.54
C SER A 243 4.35 -5.73 -11.45
N ALA A 244 4.69 -6.12 -10.22
CA ALA A 244 5.40 -7.36 -9.93
C ALA A 244 4.43 -8.53 -9.81
N GLY A 245 4.40 -9.40 -10.82
CA GLY A 245 3.63 -10.65 -10.77
C GLY A 245 4.46 -11.81 -10.24
N SER A 246 3.95 -13.03 -10.38
CA SER A 246 4.75 -14.21 -10.05
C SER A 246 5.77 -14.46 -11.15
N LYS A 247 7.00 -14.78 -10.75
CA LYS A 247 8.15 -15.03 -11.62
C LYS A 247 8.56 -13.90 -12.58
N ALA A 248 7.89 -12.75 -12.56
CA ALA A 248 8.20 -11.63 -13.44
C ALA A 248 7.75 -10.28 -12.87
N THR A 249 8.53 -9.24 -13.14
CA THR A 249 8.13 -7.85 -12.93
C THR A 249 7.97 -7.15 -14.26
N TYR A 250 6.85 -6.45 -14.42
CA TYR A 250 6.42 -5.85 -15.67
C TYR A 250 6.37 -4.33 -15.56
N ALA A 251 6.56 -3.67 -16.68
CA ALA A 251 6.12 -2.31 -16.92
C ALA A 251 5.06 -2.27 -18.02
N TYR A 252 4.02 -1.46 -17.80
CA TYR A 252 2.96 -1.21 -18.77
C TYR A 252 2.80 0.29 -19.01
N ASP A 253 2.26 0.61 -20.18
CA ASP A 253 1.60 1.89 -20.41
C ASP A 253 0.30 1.91 -19.57
N PRO A 254 0.16 2.80 -18.58
CA PRO A 254 -1.02 2.79 -17.70
C PRO A 254 -2.31 3.21 -18.43
N ALA A 255 -2.24 3.94 -19.54
CA ALA A 255 -3.41 4.37 -20.28
C ALA A 255 -4.00 3.25 -21.14
N THR A 256 -3.15 2.37 -21.68
CA THR A 256 -3.59 1.34 -22.64
C THR A 256 -3.41 -0.09 -22.16
N GLY A 257 -2.70 -0.32 -21.05
CA GLY A 257 -2.33 -1.65 -20.56
C GLY A 257 -1.28 -2.36 -21.42
N ARG A 258 -0.67 -1.67 -22.39
CA ARG A 258 0.33 -2.27 -23.28
C ARG A 258 1.60 -2.57 -22.49
N GLU A 259 2.06 -3.82 -22.55
CA GLU A 259 3.36 -4.20 -21.98
C GLU A 259 4.49 -3.44 -22.68
N LEU A 260 5.33 -2.79 -21.88
CA LEU A 260 6.51 -2.07 -22.35
C LEU A 260 7.71 -3.03 -22.28
N TRP A 261 7.99 -3.53 -21.08
CA TRP A 261 9.07 -4.47 -20.82
C TRP A 261 8.73 -5.37 -19.63
N ARG A 262 9.46 -6.47 -19.50
CA ARG A 262 9.43 -7.33 -18.32
C ARG A 262 10.81 -7.90 -18.01
N VAL A 263 11.06 -8.15 -16.73
CA VAL A 263 12.14 -9.03 -16.27
C VAL A 263 11.54 -10.32 -15.75
N GLU A 264 12.21 -11.43 -16.03
CA GLU A 264 11.76 -12.76 -15.65
C GLU A 264 12.75 -13.37 -14.64
N GLU A 265 12.24 -13.76 -13.48
CA GLU A 265 12.96 -14.50 -12.45
C GLU A 265 12.18 -15.77 -12.13
N ARG A 266 12.70 -16.92 -12.57
CA ARG A 266 11.91 -18.15 -12.64
C ARG A 266 12.07 -19.07 -11.43
N ARG A 267 13.00 -18.76 -10.51
CA ARG A 267 13.29 -19.60 -9.33
C ARG A 267 12.36 -19.29 -8.17
N HIS A 268 11.89 -18.05 -8.07
CA HIS A 268 11.01 -17.59 -7.00
C HIS A 268 9.60 -17.27 -7.51
N HIS A 269 8.64 -17.23 -6.60
CA HIS A 269 7.23 -17.02 -6.89
C HIS A 269 6.52 -16.33 -5.71
N SER A 270 5.22 -16.01 -5.84
CA SER A 270 4.44 -15.46 -4.71
C SER A 270 4.97 -14.12 -4.18
N GLY A 271 5.46 -13.25 -5.07
CA GLY A 271 5.87 -11.90 -4.70
C GLY A 271 4.71 -11.10 -4.10
N THR A 272 4.91 -10.50 -2.92
CA THR A 272 3.89 -9.68 -2.24
C THR A 272 4.32 -8.23 -2.03
N VAL A 273 5.62 -7.97 -2.16
CA VAL A 273 6.23 -6.65 -1.99
C VAL A 273 5.83 -5.73 -3.14
N ARG A 274 5.31 -4.53 -2.83
CA ARG A 274 5.15 -3.45 -3.81
C ARG A 274 6.54 -2.97 -4.24
N PRO A 275 6.88 -2.98 -5.54
CA PRO A 275 8.13 -2.42 -6.02
C PRO A 275 8.26 -0.94 -5.65
N VAL A 276 9.50 -0.50 -5.42
CA VAL A 276 9.83 0.92 -5.22
C VAL A 276 10.84 1.36 -6.27
N VAL A 277 10.92 2.66 -6.52
CA VAL A 277 11.68 3.28 -7.59
C VAL A 277 12.50 4.45 -7.07
N GLY A 278 13.77 4.49 -7.46
CA GLY A 278 14.68 5.60 -7.19
C GLY A 278 15.90 5.50 -8.11
N HIS A 279 16.51 6.64 -8.45
CA HIS A 279 17.73 6.66 -9.29
C HIS A 279 17.60 5.96 -10.64
N GLY A 280 16.41 5.98 -11.25
CA GLY A 280 16.16 5.28 -12.51
C GLY A 280 16.10 3.75 -12.39
N LEU A 281 16.04 3.21 -11.16
CA LEU A 281 15.98 1.79 -10.86
C LEU A 281 14.64 1.43 -10.22
N VAL A 282 14.09 0.29 -10.62
CA VAL A 282 13.01 -0.42 -9.93
C VAL A 282 13.64 -1.44 -9.00
N PHE A 283 13.31 -1.38 -7.72
CA PHE A 283 13.68 -2.35 -6.70
C PHE A 283 12.49 -3.28 -6.45
N THR A 284 12.66 -4.56 -6.78
CA THR A 284 11.61 -5.59 -6.68
C THR A 284 12.14 -6.81 -5.96
N ALA A 285 11.33 -7.39 -5.05
CA ALA A 285 11.66 -8.63 -4.38
C ALA A 285 11.04 -9.81 -5.14
N THR A 286 11.82 -10.87 -5.40
CA THR A 286 11.42 -11.96 -6.30
C THR A 286 10.48 -12.99 -5.67
N GLY A 287 10.35 -12.97 -4.34
CA GLY A 287 9.34 -13.76 -3.62
C GLY A 287 9.91 -14.93 -2.82
N LEU A 288 9.26 -16.10 -2.91
CA LEU A 288 9.60 -17.34 -2.21
C LEU A 288 10.09 -18.44 -3.16
N PRO A 289 10.89 -19.40 -2.68
CA PRO A 289 11.52 -19.45 -1.35
C PRO A 289 12.88 -18.70 -1.33
N LYS A 290 13.17 -17.92 -0.27
CA LYS A 290 14.44 -17.16 -0.13
C LYS A 290 14.72 -16.19 -1.30
N GLY A 291 13.74 -15.34 -1.61
CA GLY A 291 13.84 -14.38 -2.71
C GLY A 291 15.03 -13.44 -2.63
N GLU A 292 15.31 -12.84 -3.78
CA GLU A 292 16.33 -11.83 -3.98
C GLU A 292 15.66 -10.46 -4.16
N LEU A 293 16.41 -9.40 -3.86
CA LEU A 293 16.08 -8.05 -4.24
C LEU A 293 16.84 -7.72 -5.53
N TRP A 294 16.10 -7.38 -6.57
CA TRP A 294 16.66 -7.01 -7.87
C TRP A 294 16.50 -5.51 -8.08
N ALA A 295 17.58 -4.87 -8.55
CA ALA A 295 17.51 -3.51 -9.09
C ALA A 295 17.50 -3.57 -10.62
N VAL A 296 16.44 -3.07 -11.22
CA VAL A 296 16.19 -3.13 -12.66
C VAL A 296 16.16 -1.71 -13.20
N ARG A 297 16.98 -1.41 -14.21
CA ARG A 297 16.95 -0.11 -14.90
C ARG A 297 15.59 0.08 -15.55
N LEU A 298 15.00 1.27 -15.37
CA LEU A 298 13.83 1.69 -16.12
C LEU A 298 14.18 1.84 -17.61
N GLY A 299 13.17 1.59 -18.45
CA GLY A 299 13.31 1.64 -19.91
C GLY A 299 13.47 0.27 -20.55
N GLY A 300 13.74 0.26 -21.85
CA GLY A 300 13.81 -0.96 -22.66
C GLY A 300 12.47 -1.42 -23.24
N GLN A 301 12.50 -2.53 -23.97
CA GLN A 301 11.34 -3.11 -24.63
C GLN A 301 11.40 -4.64 -24.59
N GLY A 302 10.27 -5.31 -24.34
CA GLY A 302 10.16 -6.76 -24.31
C GLY A 302 10.84 -7.39 -23.08
N VAL A 303 11.45 -8.56 -23.24
CA VAL A 303 12.16 -9.23 -22.14
C VAL A 303 13.53 -8.57 -21.97
N VAL A 304 13.76 -7.93 -20.84
CA VAL A 304 14.96 -7.11 -20.57
C VAL A 304 15.83 -7.66 -19.43
N THR A 305 15.60 -8.89 -18.99
CA THR A 305 16.30 -9.53 -17.85
C THR A 305 17.81 -9.38 -17.93
N ASP A 306 18.42 -9.76 -19.06
CA ASP A 306 19.88 -9.81 -19.19
C ASP A 306 20.52 -8.43 -19.38
N SER A 307 19.75 -7.43 -19.83
CA SER A 307 20.26 -6.10 -20.17
C SER A 307 19.97 -5.04 -19.11
N HIS A 308 18.90 -5.19 -18.33
CA HIS A 308 18.42 -4.15 -17.41
C HIS A 308 18.56 -4.50 -15.93
N VAL A 309 18.82 -5.76 -15.55
CA VAL A 309 19.15 -6.08 -14.16
C VAL A 309 20.54 -5.51 -13.83
N ALA A 310 20.57 -4.44 -13.04
CA ALA A 310 21.80 -3.73 -12.67
C ALA A 310 22.57 -4.44 -11.57
N TRP A 311 21.86 -4.93 -10.54
CA TRP A 311 22.43 -5.71 -9.45
C TRP A 311 21.37 -6.56 -8.75
N LYS A 312 21.83 -7.52 -7.96
CA LYS A 312 21.00 -8.42 -7.13
C LYS A 312 21.55 -8.49 -5.72
N PHE A 313 20.68 -8.64 -4.73
CA PHE A 313 21.02 -8.83 -3.32
C PHE A 313 20.16 -9.94 -2.72
N ALA A 314 20.74 -10.86 -1.95
CA ALA A 314 20.04 -12.08 -1.50
C ALA A 314 19.93 -12.23 0.02
N LYS A 315 20.66 -11.42 0.81
CA LYS A 315 20.68 -11.55 2.26
C LYS A 315 19.45 -10.85 2.86
N ASN A 316 18.74 -11.50 3.79
CA ASN A 316 17.65 -10.87 4.55
C ASN A 316 16.57 -10.14 3.70
N VAL A 317 16.30 -10.60 2.48
CA VAL A 317 15.31 -9.95 1.60
C VAL A 317 13.90 -10.28 2.09
N PRO A 318 13.03 -9.28 2.27
CA PRO A 318 11.67 -9.52 2.70
C PRO A 318 10.79 -10.11 1.61
N ASN A 319 9.84 -10.96 2.02
CA ASN A 319 8.73 -11.35 1.15
C ASN A 319 7.43 -10.57 1.43
N ARG A 320 7.25 -9.98 2.62
CA ARG A 320 6.02 -9.23 2.99
C ARG A 320 6.23 -7.71 3.10
N PRO A 321 7.10 -7.20 4.00
CA PRO A 321 7.32 -5.76 4.11
C PRO A 321 7.97 -5.22 2.84
N SER A 322 7.36 -4.20 2.23
CA SER A 322 7.95 -3.54 1.07
C SER A 322 9.03 -2.54 1.50
N PRO A 323 10.15 -2.43 0.77
CA PRO A 323 11.27 -1.56 1.13
C PRO A 323 10.92 -0.08 0.95
N VAL A 324 11.80 0.81 1.41
CA VAL A 324 11.68 2.26 1.25
C VAL A 324 12.99 2.82 0.69
N VAL A 325 12.90 3.72 -0.29
CA VAL A 325 14.06 4.50 -0.80
C VAL A 325 14.02 5.90 -0.20
N VAL A 326 15.11 6.32 0.46
CA VAL A 326 15.28 7.66 1.03
C VAL A 326 16.62 8.23 0.54
N GLY A 327 16.57 9.23 -0.33
CA GLY A 327 17.78 9.74 -0.99
C GLY A 327 18.51 8.61 -1.73
N ASP A 328 19.78 8.38 -1.39
CA ASP A 328 20.62 7.33 -1.99
C ASP A 328 20.54 5.98 -1.26
N LEU A 329 19.64 5.85 -0.28
CA LEU A 329 19.56 4.70 0.61
C LEU A 329 18.29 3.89 0.37
N LEU A 330 18.42 2.57 0.41
CA LEU A 330 17.32 1.62 0.34
C LEU A 330 17.27 0.82 1.63
N PHE A 331 16.12 0.82 2.29
CA PHE A 331 15.90 0.13 3.56
C PHE A 331 14.89 -1.00 3.39
N MET A 332 15.19 -2.16 3.97
CA MET A 332 14.31 -3.31 3.99
C MET A 332 14.37 -4.02 5.34
N VAL A 333 13.25 -4.59 5.78
CA VAL A 333 13.16 -5.35 7.05
C VAL A 333 12.74 -6.78 6.77
N HIS A 334 13.58 -7.75 7.15
CA HIS A 334 13.27 -9.16 6.96
C HIS A 334 12.15 -9.61 7.90
N GLN A 335 11.08 -10.18 7.33
CA GLN A 335 9.83 -10.44 8.03
C GLN A 335 10.00 -11.28 9.30
N ASP A 336 10.77 -12.36 9.27
CA ASP A 336 10.79 -13.27 10.42
C ASP A 336 11.79 -12.79 11.49
N SER A 337 12.93 -12.25 11.05
CA SER A 337 14.04 -11.92 11.96
C SER A 337 13.97 -10.51 12.54
N GLY A 338 13.30 -9.56 11.88
CA GLY A 338 13.38 -8.14 12.24
C GLY A 338 14.73 -7.47 11.95
N VAL A 339 15.58 -8.11 11.13
CA VAL A 339 16.82 -7.48 10.66
C VAL A 339 16.47 -6.45 9.59
N VAL A 340 16.83 -5.20 9.85
CA VAL A 340 16.79 -4.09 8.90
C VAL A 340 18.14 -4.02 8.21
N THR A 341 18.11 -3.98 6.88
CA THR A 341 19.29 -3.81 6.04
C THR A 341 19.19 -2.47 5.33
N CYS A 342 20.28 -1.69 5.35
CA CYS A 342 20.45 -0.48 4.56
C CYS A 342 21.44 -0.74 3.43
N LEU A 343 21.02 -0.49 2.20
CA LEU A 343 21.83 -0.60 1.00
C LEU A 343 22.04 0.78 0.38
N GLU A 344 23.17 0.98 -0.32
CA GLU A 344 23.26 2.03 -1.33
C GLU A 344 22.35 1.67 -2.51
N ALA A 345 21.37 2.52 -2.81
CA ALA A 345 20.33 2.23 -3.80
C ALA A 345 20.90 2.02 -5.21
N VAL A 346 21.97 2.73 -5.58
CA VAL A 346 22.55 2.62 -6.93
C VAL A 346 23.43 1.38 -7.09
N SER A 347 24.23 1.02 -6.08
CA SER A 347 25.24 -0.04 -6.17
C SER A 347 24.79 -1.39 -5.59
N GLY A 348 23.76 -1.40 -4.74
CA GLY A 348 23.33 -2.57 -3.98
C GLY A 348 24.25 -2.94 -2.82
N ARG A 349 25.27 -2.11 -2.53
CA ARG A 349 26.24 -2.37 -1.46
C ARG A 349 25.58 -2.22 -0.08
N GLU A 350 25.73 -3.24 0.76
CA GLU A 350 25.31 -3.20 2.16
C GLU A 350 26.15 -2.16 2.93
N LEU A 351 25.46 -1.23 3.58
CA LEU A 351 26.08 -0.26 4.50
C LEU A 351 26.04 -0.79 5.93
N TRP A 352 24.89 -1.31 6.35
CA TRP A 352 24.71 -1.93 7.66
C TRP A 352 23.50 -2.86 7.65
N SER A 353 23.48 -3.79 8.61
CA SER A 353 22.40 -4.76 8.82
C SER A 353 22.23 -5.00 10.32
N GLU A 354 21.16 -4.47 10.90
CA GLU A 354 20.93 -4.47 12.35
C GLU A 354 19.57 -5.07 12.70
N ARG A 355 19.50 -5.76 13.84
CA ARG A 355 18.23 -6.32 14.31
C ARG A 355 17.48 -5.28 15.12
N LEU A 356 16.25 -4.97 14.70
CA LEU A 356 15.38 -4.15 15.51
C LEU A 356 15.06 -4.88 16.82
N PRO A 357 14.93 -4.13 17.94
CA PRO A 357 14.42 -4.71 19.17
C PRO A 357 13.04 -5.37 18.96
N GLY A 358 12.69 -6.29 19.86
CA GLY A 358 11.49 -7.11 19.71
C GLY A 358 11.75 -8.46 19.03
N THR A 359 10.71 -9.30 18.97
CA THR A 359 10.82 -10.73 18.61
C THR A 359 10.60 -11.02 17.11
N GLY A 360 11.00 -10.10 16.22
CA GLY A 360 10.81 -10.27 14.78
C GLY A 360 9.34 -10.15 14.33
N ASN A 361 8.95 -10.90 13.30
CA ASN A 361 7.59 -10.97 12.73
C ASN A 361 7.04 -9.62 12.24
N TYR A 362 7.48 -9.17 11.07
CA TYR A 362 7.01 -7.97 10.40
C TYR A 362 6.20 -8.35 9.16
N SER A 363 4.91 -8.04 9.18
CA SER A 363 4.06 -8.03 7.98
C SER A 363 3.82 -6.62 7.47
N ALA A 364 3.75 -5.65 8.38
CA ALA A 364 3.67 -4.24 8.05
C ALA A 364 4.96 -3.77 7.37
N SER A 365 4.80 -2.90 6.37
CA SER A 365 5.94 -2.26 5.74
C SER A 365 6.34 -0.98 6.48
N PRO A 366 7.63 -0.61 6.47
CA PRO A 366 8.05 0.66 7.05
C PRO A 366 7.53 1.86 6.27
N VAL A 367 7.38 2.97 6.99
CA VAL A 367 7.08 4.29 6.42
C VAL A 367 8.16 5.28 6.80
N HIS A 368 8.47 6.20 5.89
CA HIS A 368 9.42 7.28 6.09
C HIS A 368 8.71 8.63 6.15
N ALA A 369 9.09 9.42 7.14
CA ALA A 369 8.74 10.84 7.25
C ALA A 369 9.75 11.56 8.14
N ALA A 370 10.03 12.83 7.83
CA ALA A 370 10.93 13.70 8.60
C ALA A 370 12.30 13.06 8.96
N GLY A 371 12.92 12.32 8.03
CA GLY A 371 14.23 11.67 8.23
C GLY A 371 14.21 10.44 9.13
N ARG A 372 13.03 9.91 9.44
CA ARG A 372 12.82 8.75 10.33
C ARG A 372 12.11 7.63 9.58
N LEU A 373 12.40 6.40 9.96
CA LEU A 373 11.68 5.21 9.53
C LEU A 373 10.92 4.61 10.71
N TYR A 374 9.65 4.32 10.49
CA TYR A 374 8.74 3.76 11.49
C TYR A 374 8.42 2.32 11.13
N PHE A 375 8.65 1.41 12.08
CA PHE A 375 8.42 -0.02 11.93
C PHE A 375 7.43 -0.49 12.99
N PHE A 376 6.52 -1.38 12.60
CA PHE A 376 5.56 -2.02 13.50
C PHE A 376 5.55 -3.52 13.23
N ASN A 377 5.59 -4.33 14.28
CA ASN A 377 5.58 -5.78 14.14
C ASN A 377 4.23 -6.39 14.55
N GLU A 378 4.06 -7.67 14.22
CA GLU A 378 2.84 -8.44 14.46
C GLU A 378 2.51 -8.61 15.95
N ARG A 379 3.47 -8.32 16.84
CA ARG A 379 3.30 -8.37 18.29
C ARG A 379 3.18 -6.99 18.92
N GLY A 380 3.19 -5.92 18.13
CA GLY A 380 2.96 -4.55 18.57
C GLY A 380 4.17 -3.81 19.09
N HIS A 381 5.36 -4.38 18.95
CA HIS A 381 6.58 -3.59 19.10
C HIS A 381 6.68 -2.61 17.92
N GLY A 382 6.94 -1.35 18.26
CA GLY A 382 7.21 -0.28 17.33
C GLY A 382 8.66 0.18 17.47
N SER A 383 9.36 0.38 16.36
CA SER A 383 10.71 0.96 16.36
C SER A 383 10.75 2.20 15.49
N VAL A 384 11.45 3.23 15.96
CA VAL A 384 11.79 4.41 15.18
C VAL A 384 13.30 4.47 15.02
N ILE A 385 13.78 4.51 13.79
CA ILE A 385 15.21 4.67 13.50
C ILE A 385 15.44 5.88 12.61
N ALA A 386 16.66 6.42 12.63
CA ALA A 386 17.06 7.43 11.65
C ALA A 386 17.22 6.80 10.26
N ALA A 387 16.73 7.48 9.22
CA ALA A 387 16.99 7.11 7.83
C ALA A 387 18.40 7.60 7.43
N ALA A 388 19.43 6.88 7.86
CA ALA A 388 20.83 7.31 7.76
C ALA A 388 21.78 6.20 7.32
N ARG A 389 22.99 6.62 6.88
CA ARG A 389 24.09 5.73 6.47
C ARG A 389 24.68 4.92 7.62
N GLU A 390 24.40 5.30 8.86
CA GLU A 390 24.74 4.58 10.08
C GLU A 390 23.46 4.24 10.83
N TYR A 391 23.43 3.06 11.44
CA TYR A 391 22.28 2.64 12.23
C TYR A 391 22.15 3.49 13.49
N ARG A 392 20.95 4.02 13.73
CA ARG A 392 20.61 4.72 14.97
C ARG A 392 19.15 4.48 15.34
N LEU A 393 18.94 3.72 16.41
CA LEU A 393 17.64 3.59 17.06
C LEU A 393 17.31 4.89 17.80
N LEU A 394 16.13 5.45 17.54
CA LEU A 394 15.65 6.69 18.15
C LEU A 394 14.67 6.38 19.29
N ALA A 395 13.78 5.41 19.08
CA ALA A 395 12.78 5.03 20.06
C ALA A 395 12.29 3.59 19.89
N GLU A 396 11.82 3.03 21.00
CA GLU A 396 11.10 1.77 21.09
C GLU A 396 9.75 2.00 21.73
N ASN A 397 8.73 1.30 21.22
CA ASN A 397 7.35 1.54 21.55
C ASN A 397 6.57 0.22 21.61
N LYS A 398 5.40 0.26 22.25
CA LYS A 398 4.55 -0.93 22.39
C LYS A 398 3.07 -0.59 22.31
N LEU A 399 2.37 -1.30 21.43
CA LEU A 399 0.92 -1.48 21.44
C LEU A 399 0.59 -2.94 21.77
N GLU A 400 -0.51 -3.19 22.46
CA GLU A 400 -0.83 -4.52 22.99
C GLU A 400 -1.21 -5.54 21.90
N GLU A 401 -1.98 -5.10 20.89
CA GLU A 401 -2.66 -6.02 19.95
C GLU A 401 -1.90 -6.32 18.66
N GLY A 402 -0.74 -5.70 18.45
CA GLY A 402 0.10 -5.91 17.27
C GLY A 402 -0.46 -5.41 15.95
N ALA A 403 0.43 -5.18 14.97
CA ALA A 403 0.08 -4.62 13.68
C ALA A 403 0.53 -5.52 12.53
N MET A 404 -0.42 -5.91 11.69
CA MET A 404 -0.17 -6.55 10.40
C MET A 404 -0.19 -5.53 9.26
N ALA A 405 -1.00 -4.48 9.40
CA ALA A 405 -1.18 -3.42 8.42
C ALA A 405 -0.05 -2.39 8.52
N SER A 406 0.32 -1.79 7.38
CA SER A 406 1.28 -0.69 7.38
C SER A 406 0.62 0.57 7.97
N PRO A 407 1.34 1.40 8.74
CA PRO A 407 0.77 2.65 9.25
C PRO A 407 0.57 3.67 8.13
N ALA A 408 -0.24 4.70 8.38
CA ALA A 408 -0.30 5.91 7.57
C ALA A 408 0.31 7.10 8.32
N ALA A 409 1.06 7.95 7.62
CA ALA A 409 1.64 9.18 8.17
C ALA A 409 1.02 10.40 7.47
N ALA A 410 0.08 11.06 8.14
CA ALA A 410 -0.65 12.21 7.61
C ALA A 410 -0.72 13.34 8.65
N GLY A 411 -0.53 14.58 8.19
CA GLY A 411 -0.44 15.74 9.07
C GLY A 411 0.70 15.59 10.09
N ARG A 412 0.33 15.53 11.37
CA ARG A 412 1.26 15.36 12.51
C ARG A 412 1.09 14.02 13.23
N ALA A 413 0.35 13.09 12.62
CA ALA A 413 -0.03 11.84 13.26
C ALA A 413 0.38 10.59 12.46
N LEU A 414 0.58 9.50 13.21
CA LEU A 414 0.57 8.15 12.67
C LEU A 414 -0.79 7.52 12.92
N TYR A 415 -1.38 6.94 11.89
CA TYR A 415 -2.59 6.13 11.99
C TYR A 415 -2.20 4.66 11.91
N VAL A 416 -2.41 3.92 13.00
CA VAL A 416 -1.93 2.55 13.14
C VAL A 416 -3.11 1.63 13.36
N ARG A 417 -3.32 0.69 12.45
CA ARG A 417 -4.29 -0.39 12.62
C ARG A 417 -3.64 -1.58 13.31
N THR A 418 -4.16 -1.94 14.47
CA THR A 418 -3.86 -3.20 15.16
C THR A 418 -4.93 -4.26 14.86
N ARG A 419 -4.85 -5.42 15.51
CA ARG A 419 -5.83 -6.50 15.33
C ARG A 419 -7.27 -6.07 15.61
N GLY A 420 -7.52 -5.31 16.68
CA GLY A 420 -8.85 -4.90 17.10
C GLY A 420 -9.07 -3.40 17.17
N HIS A 421 -8.08 -2.56 16.85
CA HIS A 421 -8.20 -1.11 17.02
C HIS A 421 -7.54 -0.30 15.89
N LEU A 422 -7.99 0.94 15.74
CA LEU A 422 -7.29 2.00 15.03
C LEU A 422 -6.81 3.04 16.04
N TYR A 423 -5.54 3.43 15.95
CA TYR A 423 -4.95 4.46 16.78
C TYR A 423 -4.64 5.69 15.93
N ARG A 424 -4.84 6.88 16.49
CA ARG A 424 -4.14 8.10 16.08
C ARG A 424 -3.07 8.41 17.12
N LEU A 425 -1.82 8.22 16.73
CA LEU A 425 -0.66 8.54 17.53
C LEU A 425 -0.17 9.92 17.13
N GLU A 426 -0.09 10.84 18.09
CA GLU A 426 0.28 12.23 17.86
C GLU A 426 0.98 12.78 19.09
N GLN A 427 2.06 13.53 18.85
CA GLN A 427 2.81 14.17 19.92
C GLN A 427 1.96 15.27 20.57
N ARG A 428 1.77 15.16 21.89
CA ARG A 428 1.00 16.14 22.68
C ARG A 428 1.71 17.47 22.86
#